data_AF-A0AAD8UR62-F1
#
_entry.id   AF-A0AAD8UR62-F1
#
_cell.length_a   1.000
_cell.length_b   1.000
_cell.length_c   1.000
_cell.angle_alpha   90.00
_cell.angle_beta   90.00
_cell.angle_gamma   90.00
#
_symmetry.space_group_name_H-M   'P 1'
#
loop_
_entity.id
_entity.type
_entity.pdbx_description
1 polymer ?
#
loop_
_entity_poly.entity_id
_entity_poly.type
_entity_poly.pdbx_seq_one_letter_code
_entity_poly.pdbx_strand_id
1 'polypeptide(L)'
;MEIKRSSFSVHDKDFNVMSVDLKNCLYIWIGDETQAFTELHGGFPLSGIKGEDSVVTTMMGDIDATSGDLAKMFAKKFGRAVFVSANLGDNDMETLSAIPTCYSHRASVVTKCSEGYTVGFGEIKPYKQSMSHK
;
A
#
# COMPACT_ATOMS: atom_id res chain seq x y z
N MET A 1 16.29 5.11 8.93
CA MET A 1 15.05 5.48 8.21
C MET A 1 15.29 5.16 6.76
N GLU A 2 14.46 4.31 6.17
CA GLU A 2 14.55 3.93 4.76
C GLU A 2 13.25 4.34 4.06
N ILE A 3 13.34 5.03 2.92
CA ILE A 3 12.17 5.43 2.13
C ILE A 3 12.15 4.61 0.85
N LYS A 4 11.01 3.96 0.57
CA LYS A 4 10.77 3.20 -0.65
C LYS A 4 9.61 3.82 -1.41
N ARG A 5 9.74 3.87 -2.73
CA ARG A 5 8.66 4.30 -3.63
C ARG A 5 8.50 3.27 -4.72
N SER A 6 7.27 2.96 -5.05
CA SER A 6 6.90 2.09 -6.15
C SER A 6 5.64 2.61 -6.78
N SER A 7 5.54 2.50 -8.09
CA SER A 7 4.32 2.79 -8.82
C SER A 7 3.92 1.54 -9.59
N PHE A 8 2.63 1.29 -9.67
CA PHE A 8 2.07 0.19 -10.47
C PHE A 8 0.70 0.59 -10.99
N SER A 9 0.30 0.00 -12.10
CA SER A 9 -1.00 0.26 -12.70
C SER A 9 -1.91 -0.93 -12.45
N VAL A 10 -3.17 -0.68 -12.09
CA VAL A 10 -4.23 -1.69 -12.05
C VAL A 10 -5.36 -1.17 -12.93
N HIS A 11 -5.65 -1.89 -14.01
CA HIS A 11 -6.47 -1.37 -15.11
C HIS A 11 -5.89 -0.08 -15.69
N ASP A 12 -6.72 0.96 -15.88
CA ASP A 12 -6.35 2.25 -16.44
C ASP A 12 -6.00 3.28 -15.34
N LYS A 13 -5.66 2.80 -14.14
CA LYS A 13 -5.32 3.64 -13.00
C LYS A 13 -3.89 3.38 -12.53
N ASP A 14 -3.17 4.47 -12.33
CA ASP A 14 -1.81 4.46 -11.78
C ASP A 14 -1.84 4.69 -10.27
N PHE A 15 -1.19 3.79 -9.55
CA PHE A 15 -1.07 3.82 -8.11
C PHE A 15 0.36 4.12 -7.73
N ASN A 16 0.52 5.03 -6.78
CA ASN A 16 1.78 5.36 -6.17
C ASN A 16 1.75 4.87 -4.72
N VAL A 17 2.80 4.13 -4.36
CA VAL A 17 3.00 3.67 -2.99
C VAL A 17 4.32 4.22 -2.49
N MET A 18 4.28 4.89 -1.36
CA MET A 18 5.45 5.32 -0.62
C MET A 18 5.44 4.64 0.74
N SER A 19 6.58 4.11 1.15
CA SER A 19 6.73 3.63 2.51
C SER A 19 7.98 4.16 3.18
N VAL A 20 7.84 4.37 4.49
CA VAL A 20 8.92 4.84 5.34
C VAL A 20 9.09 3.83 6.46
N ASP A 21 10.21 3.10 6.41
CA ASP A 21 10.59 2.13 7.42
C ASP A 21 11.32 2.84 8.56
N LEU A 22 10.68 2.84 9.73
CA LEU A 22 11.17 3.40 10.98
C LEU A 22 11.48 2.24 11.94
N LYS A 23 12.29 2.52 12.97
CA LYS A 23 12.80 1.50 13.88
C LYS A 23 11.71 0.59 14.46
N ASN A 24 10.55 1.17 14.82
CA ASN A 24 9.47 0.47 15.52
C ASN A 24 8.13 0.50 14.78
N CYS A 25 8.06 1.17 13.63
CA CYS A 25 6.82 1.31 12.89
C CYS A 25 7.07 1.43 11.39
N LEU A 26 6.02 1.22 10.62
CA LEU A 26 6.01 1.38 9.18
C LEU A 26 4.97 2.42 8.82
N TYR A 27 5.33 3.40 8.02
CA TYR A 27 4.37 4.27 7.37
C TYR A 27 4.19 3.82 5.92
N ILE A 28 2.95 3.77 5.44
CA ILE A 28 2.58 3.47 4.06
C ILE A 28 1.59 4.54 3.60
N TRP A 29 1.92 5.19 2.49
CA TRP A 29 1.02 6.03 1.75
C TRP A 29 0.70 5.35 0.42
N ILE A 30 -0.57 5.34 0.08
CA ILE A 30 -1.11 4.86 -1.19
C ILE A 30 -1.95 6.00 -1.75
N GLY A 31 -1.74 6.34 -3.01
CA GLY A 31 -2.57 7.34 -3.68
C GLY A 31 -2.25 7.43 -5.15
N ASP A 32 -2.90 8.37 -5.82
CA ASP A 32 -2.70 8.67 -7.23
C ASP A 32 -1.73 9.86 -7.41
N GLU A 33 -1.74 10.45 -8.59
CA GLU A 33 -0.93 11.62 -8.94
C GLU A 33 -1.29 12.90 -8.19
N THR A 34 -2.46 12.98 -7.57
CA THR A 34 -2.87 14.14 -6.77
C THR A 34 -2.03 14.30 -5.51
N GLN A 35 -1.39 13.20 -5.07
CA GLN A 35 -0.61 13.13 -3.83
C GLN A 35 -1.41 13.61 -2.61
N ALA A 36 -2.73 13.38 -2.64
CA ALA A 36 -3.61 13.77 -1.55
C ALA A 36 -3.25 13.04 -0.25
N PHE A 37 -3.56 13.71 0.87
CA PHE A 37 -3.41 13.18 2.21
C PHE A 37 -4.65 13.56 3.02
N THR A 38 -5.73 12.83 2.79
CA THR A 38 -7.06 13.10 3.37
C THR A 38 -7.34 12.27 4.60
N GLU A 39 -6.64 11.14 4.77
CA GLU A 39 -6.85 10.22 5.89
C GLU A 39 -5.56 9.56 6.38
N LEU A 40 -5.60 9.10 7.63
CA LEU A 40 -4.51 8.37 8.25
C LEU A 40 -5.01 7.48 9.40
N HIS A 41 -4.72 6.19 9.28
CA HIS A 41 -5.11 5.18 10.27
C HIS A 41 -3.88 4.43 10.79
N GLY A 42 -3.95 4.03 12.05
CA GLY A 42 -2.90 3.29 12.74
C GLY A 42 -3.37 1.89 13.12
N GLY A 43 -2.62 0.88 12.70
CA GLY A 43 -2.79 -0.51 13.08
C GLY A 43 -1.74 -0.90 14.11
N PHE A 44 -2.16 -1.59 15.16
CA PHE A 44 -1.27 -2.03 16.24
C PHE A 44 -1.47 -3.53 16.49
N PRO A 45 -0.38 -4.33 16.49
CA PRO A 45 -0.48 -5.74 16.84
C PRO A 45 -0.88 -5.87 18.32
N LEU A 46 -1.75 -6.82 18.62
CA LEU A 46 -2.07 -7.19 19.99
C LEU A 46 -1.33 -8.46 20.36
N SER A 47 -0.53 -8.41 21.42
CA SER A 47 0.02 -9.60 22.05
C SER A 47 -0.81 -9.95 23.28
N GLY A 48 -1.53 -11.08 23.24
CA GLY A 48 -2.12 -11.69 24.45
C GLY A 48 -3.64 -11.65 24.58
N ILE A 49 -4.38 -11.09 23.62
CA ILE A 49 -5.85 -11.16 23.60
C ILE A 49 -6.27 -12.31 22.68
N LYS A 50 -6.94 -13.33 23.23
CA LYS A 50 -7.50 -14.43 22.43
C LYS A 50 -8.63 -13.90 21.54
N GLY A 51 -8.45 -13.92 20.23
CA GLY A 51 -9.49 -13.62 19.24
C GLY A 51 -9.25 -12.38 18.38
N GLU A 52 -8.31 -11.51 18.76
CA GLU A 52 -7.89 -10.36 17.93
C GLU A 52 -6.37 -10.27 17.86
N ASP A 53 -5.84 -10.28 16.64
CA ASP A 53 -4.39 -10.21 16.40
C ASP A 53 -3.88 -8.76 16.26
N SER A 54 -4.80 -7.80 16.08
CA SER A 54 -4.47 -6.38 15.89
C SER A 54 -5.70 -5.48 16.08
N VAL A 55 -5.47 -4.22 16.45
CA VAL A 55 -6.47 -3.15 16.55
C VAL A 55 -6.16 -2.02 15.58
N VAL A 56 -7.18 -1.25 15.24
CA VAL A 56 -7.07 -0.06 14.38
C VAL A 56 -7.51 1.18 15.15
N THR A 57 -6.90 2.31 14.85
CA THR A 57 -7.32 3.64 15.31
C THR A 57 -7.32 4.62 14.15
N THR A 58 -8.31 5.49 14.11
CA THR A 58 -8.37 6.61 13.18
C THR A 58 -7.64 7.79 13.80
N MET A 59 -6.61 8.30 13.14
CA MET A 59 -5.93 9.52 13.59
C MET A 59 -6.44 10.74 12.83
N MET A 60 -6.81 10.57 11.55
CA MET A 60 -7.35 11.62 10.71
C MET A 60 -8.25 11.01 9.62
N GLY A 61 -9.32 11.72 9.25
CA GLY A 61 -10.24 11.28 8.19
C GLY A 61 -11.40 10.45 8.73
N ASP A 62 -12.04 9.70 7.82
CA ASP A 62 -13.22 8.89 8.13
C ASP A 62 -12.85 7.65 8.97
N ILE A 63 -13.74 7.25 9.87
CA ILE A 63 -13.56 6.06 10.72
C ILE A 63 -13.62 4.78 9.89
N ASP A 64 -14.53 4.75 8.91
CA ASP A 64 -14.81 3.55 8.10
C ASP A 64 -13.98 3.49 6.81
N ALA A 65 -12.85 4.21 6.78
CA ALA A 65 -11.96 4.24 5.64
C ALA A 65 -11.18 2.93 5.42
N THR A 66 -10.88 2.62 4.16
CA THR A 66 -10.14 1.40 3.80
C THR A 66 -8.70 1.39 4.32
N SER A 67 -8.09 2.55 4.55
CA SER A 67 -6.80 2.64 5.23
C SER A 67 -6.82 1.99 6.62
N GLY A 68 -7.96 1.98 7.31
CA GLY A 68 -8.14 1.27 8.58
C GLY A 68 -7.96 -0.24 8.46
N ASP A 69 -8.64 -0.87 7.50
CA ASP A 69 -8.53 -2.31 7.25
C ASP A 69 -7.11 -2.70 6.80
N LEU A 70 -6.51 -1.89 5.93
CA LEU A 70 -5.12 -2.08 5.50
C LEU A 70 -4.15 -1.97 6.67
N ALA A 71 -4.34 -0.98 7.55
CA ALA A 71 -3.51 -0.78 8.73
C ALA A 71 -3.60 -1.98 9.69
N LYS A 72 -4.81 -2.47 9.96
CA LYS A 72 -5.05 -3.67 10.79
C LYS A 72 -4.35 -4.89 10.21
N MET A 73 -4.56 -5.16 8.92
CA MET A 73 -3.95 -6.28 8.22
C MET A 73 -2.42 -6.21 8.21
N PHE A 74 -1.84 -5.06 7.91
CA PHE A 74 -0.38 -4.90 7.87
C PHE A 74 0.23 -4.98 9.27
N ALA A 75 -0.42 -4.44 10.30
CA ALA A 75 0.04 -4.55 11.68
C ALA A 75 0.10 -6.01 12.15
N LYS A 76 -0.94 -6.79 11.83
CA LYS A 76 -0.95 -8.25 12.03
C LYS A 76 0.20 -8.93 11.27
N LYS A 77 0.36 -8.59 9.98
CA LYS A 77 1.36 -9.23 9.10
C LYS A 77 2.80 -8.96 9.51
N PHE A 78 3.11 -7.72 9.88
CA PHE A 78 4.48 -7.30 10.20
C PHE A 78 4.82 -7.39 11.69
N GLY A 79 3.84 -7.64 12.57
CA GLY A 79 4.04 -7.72 14.01
C GLY A 79 4.55 -6.41 14.63
N ARG A 80 4.28 -5.27 14.00
CA ARG A 80 4.66 -3.92 14.48
C ARG A 80 3.61 -2.90 14.12
N ALA A 81 3.68 -1.71 14.70
CA ALA A 81 2.75 -0.63 14.38
C ALA A 81 2.87 -0.23 12.90
N VAL A 82 1.74 -0.07 12.23
CA VAL A 82 1.67 0.36 10.82
C VAL A 82 0.70 1.51 10.68
N PHE A 83 1.16 2.59 10.08
CA PHE A 83 0.36 3.77 9.76
C PHE A 83 0.08 3.78 8.27
N VAL A 84 -1.19 3.85 7.88
CA VAL A 84 -1.63 3.79 6.49
C VAL A 84 -2.45 5.01 6.15
N SER A 85 -2.15 5.61 5.01
CA SER A 85 -2.96 6.65 4.37
C SER A 85 -3.28 6.14 2.96
N ALA A 86 -4.57 5.92 2.67
CA ALA A 86 -5.03 5.41 1.39
C ALA A 86 -5.95 6.45 0.74
N ASN A 87 -5.42 7.15 -0.27
CA ASN A 87 -6.08 8.31 -0.87
C ASN A 87 -6.45 7.94 -2.32
N LEU A 88 -7.35 6.97 -2.43
CA LEU A 88 -7.88 6.46 -3.70
C LEU A 88 -9.37 6.79 -3.78
N GLY A 89 -9.92 6.91 -4.98
CA GLY A 89 -11.34 7.20 -5.16
C GLY A 89 -12.24 6.04 -4.70
N ASP A 90 -13.47 6.36 -4.27
CA ASP A 90 -14.44 5.45 -3.63
C ASP A 90 -14.79 4.17 -4.45
N ASN A 91 -14.50 4.14 -5.75
CA ASN A 91 -14.79 3.00 -6.63
C ASN A 91 -13.64 1.99 -6.78
N ASP A 92 -12.56 2.11 -6.00
CA ASP A 92 -11.34 1.31 -6.16
C ASP A 92 -11.21 0.11 -5.21
N MET A 93 -12.33 -0.37 -4.65
CA MET A 93 -12.33 -1.49 -3.70
C MET A 93 -11.73 -2.80 -4.26
N GLU A 94 -11.95 -3.11 -5.55
CA GLU A 94 -11.31 -4.27 -6.19
C GLU A 94 -9.78 -4.12 -6.24
N THR A 95 -9.31 -2.89 -6.45
CA THR A 95 -7.89 -2.54 -6.53
C THR A 95 -7.18 -2.65 -5.18
N LEU A 96 -7.89 -2.39 -4.09
CA LEU A 96 -7.36 -2.45 -2.71
C LEU A 96 -6.98 -3.88 -2.30
N SER A 97 -7.66 -4.90 -2.84
CA SER A 97 -7.32 -6.32 -2.60
C SER A 97 -5.97 -6.72 -3.21
N ALA A 98 -5.50 -6.02 -4.24
CA ALA A 98 -4.22 -6.28 -4.88
C ALA A 98 -3.04 -5.71 -4.06
N ILE A 99 -3.26 -4.66 -3.27
CA ILE A 99 -2.20 -3.91 -2.58
C ILE A 99 -1.42 -4.79 -1.57
N PRO A 100 -2.06 -5.58 -0.69
CA PRO A 100 -1.33 -6.43 0.26
C PRO A 100 -0.48 -7.50 -0.43
N THR A 101 -0.93 -7.98 -1.59
CA THR A 101 -0.24 -8.98 -2.41
C THR A 101 1.00 -8.37 -3.08
N CYS A 102 0.88 -7.17 -3.63
CA CYS A 102 1.96 -6.40 -4.24
C CYS A 102 3.02 -5.97 -3.23
N TYR A 103 2.59 -5.60 -2.02
CA TYR A 103 3.47 -5.11 -0.95
C TYR A 103 4.18 -6.26 -0.19
N SER A 104 3.66 -7.49 -0.27
CA SER A 104 4.24 -8.68 0.36
C SER A 104 5.56 -9.14 -0.25
N HIS A 105 5.81 -8.78 -1.51
CA HIS A 105 6.94 -9.25 -2.27
C HIS A 105 7.73 -8.03 -2.70
N ARG A 106 8.97 -7.92 -2.23
CA ARG A 106 9.92 -6.87 -2.63
C ARG A 106 9.86 -6.73 -4.16
N ALA A 107 9.24 -5.65 -4.65
CA ALA A 107 9.07 -5.36 -6.08
C ALA A 107 8.36 -6.46 -6.89
N SER A 108 7.05 -6.33 -7.11
CA SER A 108 6.37 -7.11 -8.15
C SER A 108 5.51 -6.21 -9.01
N VAL A 109 5.71 -6.31 -10.32
CA VAL A 109 4.83 -5.75 -11.35
C VAL A 109 3.65 -6.70 -11.52
N VAL A 110 2.44 -6.20 -11.32
CA VAL A 110 1.21 -6.96 -11.62
C VAL A 110 0.90 -6.80 -13.10
N THR A 111 0.84 -7.90 -13.83
CA THR A 111 0.35 -7.90 -15.21
C THR A 111 -0.86 -8.83 -15.30
N LYS A 112 -1.92 -8.37 -15.96
CA LYS A 112 -3.13 -9.17 -16.21
C LYS A 112 -2.83 -10.22 -17.29
N CYS A 113 -3.16 -11.48 -17.04
CA CYS A 113 -3.29 -12.51 -18.08
C CYS A 113 -4.78 -12.87 -18.25
N SER A 114 -5.13 -13.43 -19.40
CA SER A 114 -6.52 -13.76 -19.79
C SER A 114 -7.26 -14.72 -18.84
N GLU A 115 -6.55 -15.39 -17.92
CA GLU A 115 -7.10 -16.35 -16.97
C GLU A 115 -6.94 -15.93 -15.49
N GLY A 116 -6.50 -14.69 -15.21
CA GLY A 116 -6.32 -14.17 -13.85
C GLY A 116 -5.08 -13.28 -13.66
N TYR A 117 -4.76 -12.96 -12.41
CA TYR A 117 -3.56 -12.19 -12.06
C TYR A 117 -2.35 -13.12 -11.95
N THR A 118 -1.27 -12.82 -12.68
CA THR A 118 0.01 -13.53 -12.53
C THR A 118 1.06 -12.57 -11.98
N VAL A 119 1.74 -13.01 -10.92
CA VAL A 119 2.86 -12.28 -10.32
C VAL A 119 4.12 -12.73 -11.06
N GLY A 120 4.65 -11.85 -11.91
CA GLY A 120 5.91 -12.07 -12.62
C GLY A 120 7.09 -11.51 -11.84
N PHE A 121 8.18 -12.28 -11.73
CA PHE A 121 9.45 -11.81 -11.16
C PHE A 121 10.29 -11.16 -12.27
N GLY A 122 10.68 -9.90 -12.10
CA GLY A 122 11.56 -9.21 -13.04
C GLY A 122 12.33 -8.09 -12.37
N GLU A 123 13.61 -7.94 -12.75
CA GLU A 123 14.41 -6.78 -12.36
C GLU A 123 13.77 -5.49 -12.91
N ILE A 124 13.48 -4.54 -12.02
CA ILE A 124 13.08 -3.19 -12.41
C ILE A 124 14.29 -2.52 -13.07
N LYS A 125 14.28 -2.39 -14.40
CA LYS A 125 15.25 -1.54 -15.08
C LYS A 125 14.87 -0.06 -14.85
N PRO A 126 15.83 0.81 -14.52
CA PRO A 126 15.55 2.24 -14.35
C PRO A 126 14.98 2.83 -15.64
N TYR A 127 13.88 3.58 -15.51
CA TYR A 127 13.28 4.36 -16.59
C TYR A 127 14.31 5.38 -17.09
N LYS A 128 14.84 5.19 -18.30
CA LYS A 128 15.62 6.22 -19.00
C LYS A 128 14.62 7.15 -19.70
N GLN A 129 14.50 8.39 -19.23
CA GLN A 129 13.88 9.45 -20.01
C GLN A 129 14.68 9.63 -21.32
N SER A 130 14.09 9.25 -22.45
CA SER A 130 14.62 9.66 -23.75
C SER A 130 14.17 11.10 -24.02
N MET A 131 15.06 12.07 -23.83
CA MET A 131 14.86 13.40 -24.39
C MET A 131 15.02 13.31 -25.92
N SER A 132 13.91 13.36 -26.63
CA SER A 132 13.90 13.66 -28.06
C SER A 132 13.99 15.16 -28.23
N HIS A 133 15.21 15.67 -28.43
CA HIS A 133 15.39 16.92 -29.16
C HIS A 133 15.55 16.60 -30.63
N LYS A 134 14.53 16.95 -31.41
CA LYS A 134 14.63 17.61 -32.71
C LYS A 134 13.26 18.06 -33.17
#